data_AF-A0A9X1ZMU3-F1
#
_entry.id   AF-A0A9X1ZMU3-F1
#
_cell.length_a   1.000
_cell.length_b   1.000
_cell.length_c   1.000
_cell.angle_alpha   90.00
_cell.angle_beta   90.00
_cell.angle_gamma   90.00
#
_symmetry.space_group_name_H-M   'P 1'
#
loop_
_entity.id
_entity.type
_entity.pdbx_description
1 polymer ?
#
loop_
_entity_poly.entity_id
_entity_poly.type
_entity_poly.pdbx_seq_one_letter_code
_entity_poly.pdbx_strand_id
1 'polypeptide(L)' 'MNEELPVSGLANAAEEVKLAVDLIFLLESNNIDTDVALAALEIVKQDLQAKR' A
#
# COMPACT_ATOMS: atom_id res chain seq x y z
N MET A 1 -2.08 8.60 -24.58
CA MET A 1 -0.99 8.65 -23.58
C MET A 1 -1.30 7.56 -22.57
N ASN A 2 -0.70 6.39 -22.72
CA ASN A 2 -0.71 5.38 -21.66
C ASN A 2 0.54 5.64 -20.84
N GLU A 3 0.39 6.34 -19.72
CA GLU A 3 1.45 6.43 -18.72
C GLU A 3 1.46 5.09 -17.97
N GLU A 4 1.99 4.04 -18.60
CA GLU A 4 2.46 2.87 -17.85
C GLU A 4 3.64 3.36 -17.01
N LEU A 5 3.41 3.49 -15.70
CA LEU A 5 4.48 3.73 -14.73
C LEU A 5 5.61 2.72 -15.01
N PRO A 6 6.88 3.16 -15.06
CA PRO A 6 7.97 2.28 -15.47
C PRO A 6 8.14 1.19 -14.40
N VAL A 7 7.76 -0.04 -14.75
CA VAL A 7 7.93 -1.27 -13.97
C VAL A 7 9.38 -1.51 -13.50
N SER A 8 10.35 -0.81 -14.07
CA SER A 8 11.76 -0.84 -13.67
C SER A 8 12.05 -0.15 -12.32
N GLY A 9 11.20 0.77 -11.86
CA GLY A 9 11.39 1.48 -10.58
C GLY A 9 11.03 0.63 -9.36
N LEU A 10 9.98 -0.18 -9.45
CA LEU A 10 9.52 -0.99 -8.32
C LEU A 10 10.40 -2.21 -8.06
N ALA A 11 10.97 -2.83 -9.10
CA ALA A 11 11.79 -4.02 -8.96
C ALA A 11 12.98 -3.83 -7.99
N ASN A 12 13.56 -2.64 -7.96
CA ASN A 12 14.70 -2.27 -7.10
C ASN A 12 14.31 -1.45 -5.86
N ALA A 13 13.00 -1.22 -5.63
CA ALA A 13 12.54 -0.48 -4.46
C ALA A 13 12.74 -1.28 -3.15
N ALA A 14 12.79 -0.56 -2.03
CA ALA A 14 12.80 -1.14 -0.69
C ALA A 14 11.54 -1.99 -0.45
N GLU A 15 11.64 -3.01 0.40
CA GLU A 15 10.55 -3.98 0.62
C GLU A 15 9.28 -3.30 1.11
N GLU A 16 9.40 -2.32 2.01
CA GLU A 16 8.30 -1.53 2.53
C GLU A 16 7.59 -0.70 1.45
N VAL A 17 8.34 -0.23 0.44
CA VAL A 17 7.78 0.54 -0.69
C VAL A 17 7.00 -0.38 -1.62
N LYS A 18 7.54 -1.57 -1.92
CA LYS A 18 6.85 -2.59 -2.72
C LYS A 18 5.54 -3.01 -2.04
N LEU A 19 5.60 -3.32 -0.75
CA LEU A 19 4.44 -3.71 0.03
C LEU A 19 3.39 -2.59 0.10
N ALA A 20 3.81 -1.33 0.26
CA ALA A 20 2.88 -0.21 0.24
C ALA A 20 2.13 -0.10 -1.10
N VAL A 21 2.82 -0.32 -2.22
CA VAL A 21 2.19 -0.29 -3.55
C VAL A 21 1.21 -1.46 -3.72
N ASP A 22 1.59 -2.66 -3.29
CA ASP A 22 0.69 -3.83 -3.34
C ASP A 22 -0.57 -3.59 -2.48
N LEU A 23 -0.42 -2.99 -1.30
CA LEU A 23 -1.54 -2.65 -0.41
C LEU A 23 -2.44 -1.58 -1.03
N ILE A 24 -1.88 -0.53 -1.65
CA ILE A 24 -2.66 0.49 -2.35
C ILE A 24 -3.47 -0.16 -3.49
N PHE A 25 -2.83 -0.98 -4.32
CA PHE A 25 -3.49 -1.69 -5.41
C PHE A 25 -4.64 -2.57 -4.91
N LEU A 26 -4.45 -3.28 -3.79
CA LEU A 26 -5.48 -4.11 -3.17
C LEU A 26 -6.69 -3.27 -2.72
N LEU A 27 -6.45 -2.13 -2.08
CA LEU A 27 -7.51 -1.24 -1.58
C LEU A 27 -8.31 -0.62 -2.73
N GLU A 28 -7.63 -0.13 -3.76
CA GLU A 28 -8.26 0.44 -4.96
C GLU A 28 -9.06 -0.60 -5.74
N SER A 29 -8.52 -1.81 -5.91
CA SER A 29 -9.18 -2.91 -6.62
C SER A 29 -10.46 -3.39 -5.93
N ASN A 30 -10.59 -3.14 -4.63
CA ASN A 30 -11.80 -3.42 -3.86
C ASN A 30 -12.70 -2.19 -3.65
N ASN A 31 -12.40 -1.07 -4.34
CA ASN A 31 -13.12 0.20 -4.23
C ASN A 31 -13.28 0.69 -2.77
N ILE A 32 -12.25 0.48 -1.95
CA ILE A 32 -12.26 0.95 -0.56
C ILE A 32 -12.10 2.47 -0.55
N ASP A 33 -12.97 3.15 0.20
CA ASP A 33 -12.90 4.59 0.42
C ASP A 33 -11.56 4.97 1.10
N THR A 34 -10.96 6.08 0.67
CA THR A 34 -9.66 6.52 1.17
C THR A 34 -9.64 6.72 2.68
N ASP A 35 -10.69 7.29 3.27
CA ASP A 35 -10.75 7.54 4.71
C ASP A 35 -10.83 6.22 5.48
N VAL A 36 -11.59 5.25 4.94
CA VAL A 36 -11.68 3.90 5.49
C VAL A 36 -10.35 3.16 5.40
N ALA A 37 -9.67 3.26 4.26
CA ALA A 37 -8.34 2.67 4.06
C ALA A 37 -7.31 3.22 5.05
N LEU A 38 -7.26 4.54 5.23
CA LEU A 38 -6.35 5.18 6.18
C LEU A 38 -6.64 4.77 7.63
N ALA A 39 -7.91 4.71 8.02
CA ALA A 39 -8.31 4.24 9.34
C ALA A 39 -7.87 2.78 9.58
N ALA A 40 -8.06 1.90 8.59
CA ALA A 40 -7.62 0.51 8.67
C ALA A 40 -6.09 0.37 8.78
N LEU A 41 -5.33 1.15 8.01
CA LEU A 41 -3.86 1.15 8.07
C LEU A 41 -3.34 1.62 9.43
N GLU A 42 -3.99 2.59 10.08
CA GLU A 42 -3.61 3.00 11.45
C GLU A 42 -3.86 1.88 12.47
N ILE A 43 -4.96 1.14 12.34
CA ILE A 43 -5.24 -0.04 13.18
C ILE A 43 -4.15 -1.11 12.99
N VAL A 44 -3.81 -1.43 11.74
CA VAL A 44 -2.73 -2.40 11.42
C VAL A 44 -1.41 -1.97 12.03
N LYS A 45 -1.04 -0.69 11.88
CA LYS A 45 0.18 -0.12 12.47
C LYS A 45 0.19 -0.27 13.99
N GLN A 46 -0.92 0.04 14.66
CA GLN A 46 -1.04 -0.11 16.13
C GLN A 46 -0.88 -1.56 16.57
N ASP A 47 -1.50 -2.52 15.88
CA ASP A 47 -1.35 -3.96 16.18
C ASP A 47 0.10 -4.45 16.02
N LEU A 48 0.77 -4.05 14.94
CA LEU A 48 2.18 -4.39 14.72
C LEU A 48 3.11 -3.79 15.78
N GLN A 49 2.81 -2.57 16.25
CA GLN A 49 3.55 -1.92 17.33
C GLN A 49 3.30 -2.61 18.69
N ALA A 50 2.09 -3.08 18.95
CA ALA A 50 1.75 -3.79 20.19
C ALA A 50 2.36 -5.21 20.25
N LYS A 51 2.72 -5.80 19.11
CA LYS A 51 3.37 -7.11 19.00
C LYS A 51 4.90 -7.07 19.16
N ARG A 52 5.50 -5.90 19.33
CA ARG A 52 6.94 -5.72 19.58
C ARG A 52 7.33 -5.93 21.04
#